data_AF-A0A352WYL2-F1
#
_entry.id   AF-A0A352WYL2-F1
#
_cell.length_a   1.000
_cell.length_b   1.000
_cell.length_c   1.000
_cell.angle_alpha   90.00
_cell.angle_beta   90.00
_cell.angle_gamma   90.00
#
_symmetry.space_group_name_H-M   'P 1'
#
loop_
_entity.id
_entity.type
_entity.pdbx_description
1 polymer ?
#
loop_
_entity_poly.entity_id
_entity_poly.type
_entity_poly.pdbx_seq_one_letter_code
_entity_poly.pdbx_strand_id
1 'polypeptide(L)'
;MKFSFSTKGWHDISFEEFCTAAEYFKFEGIEPHNINNAAFSEKSGVFQDYSAAATLRMLYDRDLTLPCIDVINDIADEAQYDAAIAEIERCMRIAANLRIPNIRLRAEAHEDVDKAVKNAKHLIETILPDAEKDKISLLIETRGLYADTALLRDTLEYFASDYVAALWNMSAAYFTVGESPAKIISNLGAYVRHVHLNDAVKTDDGIEYRLVGEGDLPITETMKALRSVNYDGFISLVWDPTWEPDLDDMDIIFAQFISYMKQFADTSKNESALYWNNRHTGKFVWKKETLIDATFSDVLDRMVEEFPDQLAFKYTSLDYTRTYTEFRDDVDEFARVLISLGVKAGSHVAVWASNVPQWYIAFWATVKLGAVLVTVNTAYKIHEAEYLLKQSDTHTLIITQGAKDTSYGEIVARLCPELENVKEGEQLHAKRLPFLRNVITVGFEQKGCLTWEKAMGYAAKTPKSEVYRMAAQVDKDDVCNMQYTSGTTGFPKGVML
;
A
#
# COMPACT_ATOMS: atom_id res chain seq x y z
N MET A 1 4.52 8.80 -4.07
CA MET A 1 3.33 9.59 -4.49
C MET A 1 3.80 10.95 -4.96
N LYS A 2 3.26 11.43 -6.07
CA LYS A 2 3.59 12.73 -6.67
C LYS A 2 2.45 13.72 -6.42
N PHE A 3 2.74 15.02 -6.48
CA PHE A 3 1.71 16.05 -6.33
C PHE A 3 1.43 16.77 -7.64
N SER A 4 0.14 16.94 -7.93
CA SER A 4 -0.36 17.80 -9.01
C SER A 4 -1.47 18.71 -8.49
N PHE A 5 -1.96 19.59 -9.35
CA PHE A 5 -3.20 20.34 -9.11
C PHE A 5 -4.04 20.39 -10.37
N SER A 6 -5.36 20.51 -10.19
CA SER A 6 -6.32 20.75 -11.26
C SER A 6 -6.45 22.24 -11.56
N THR A 7 -6.57 22.60 -12.83
CA THR A 7 -6.82 23.99 -13.25
C THR A 7 -8.30 24.40 -13.12
N LYS A 8 -9.11 23.61 -12.42
CA LYS A 8 -10.55 23.86 -12.24
C LYS A 8 -10.80 25.20 -11.53
N GLY A 9 -11.75 25.98 -12.03
CA GLY A 9 -12.13 27.29 -11.45
C GLY A 9 -11.18 28.45 -11.78
N TRP A 10 -9.97 28.16 -12.27
CA TRP A 10 -8.94 29.15 -12.59
C TRP A 10 -8.99 29.58 -14.07
N HIS A 11 -10.09 30.22 -14.47
CA HIS A 11 -10.38 30.47 -15.89
C HIS A 11 -9.57 31.62 -16.53
N ASP A 12 -9.09 32.56 -15.73
CA ASP A 12 -8.35 33.75 -16.19
C ASP A 12 -6.83 33.58 -16.14
N ILE A 13 -6.34 32.39 -15.80
CA ILE A 13 -4.92 32.08 -15.66
C ILE A 13 -4.43 31.34 -16.91
N SER A 14 -3.32 31.80 -17.47
CA SER A 14 -2.70 31.15 -18.63
C SER A 14 -1.96 29.87 -18.25
N PHE A 15 -1.75 28.98 -19.22
CA PHE A 15 -1.00 27.74 -18.96
C PHE A 15 0.45 27.97 -18.54
N GLU A 16 1.07 29.05 -19.02
CA GLU A 16 2.42 29.46 -18.63
C GLU A 16 2.48 29.88 -17.15
N GLU A 17 1.45 30.57 -16.66
CA GLU A 17 1.32 30.93 -15.24
C GLU A 17 1.12 29.69 -14.38
N PHE A 18 0.32 28.70 -14.81
CA PHE A 18 0.24 27.41 -14.10
C PHE A 18 1.59 26.68 -14.06
N CYS A 19 2.34 26.68 -15.16
CA CYS A 19 3.68 26.08 -15.18
C CYS A 19 4.64 26.79 -14.22
N THR A 20 4.57 28.12 -14.16
CA THR A 20 5.38 28.94 -13.25
C THR A 20 5.02 28.66 -11.78
N ALA A 21 3.73 28.60 -11.46
CA ALA A 21 3.26 28.24 -10.12
C ALA A 21 3.66 26.81 -9.73
N ALA A 22 3.51 25.85 -10.64
CA ALA A 22 3.91 24.47 -10.42
C ALA A 22 5.41 24.35 -10.07
N GLU A 23 6.27 25.03 -10.82
CA GLU A 23 7.72 25.06 -10.57
C GLU A 23 8.09 25.73 -9.23
N TYR A 24 7.41 26.83 -8.91
CA TYR A 24 7.62 27.58 -7.68
C TYR A 24 7.26 26.75 -6.44
N PHE A 25 6.08 26.12 -6.45
CA PHE A 25 5.57 25.31 -5.34
C PHE A 25 6.00 23.83 -5.36
N LYS A 26 6.79 23.42 -6.37
CA LYS A 26 7.30 22.05 -6.53
C LYS A 26 6.22 20.99 -6.76
N PHE A 27 5.18 21.34 -7.51
CA PHE A 27 4.30 20.34 -8.11
C PHE A 27 5.02 19.63 -9.27
N GLU A 28 4.70 18.35 -9.46
CA GLU A 28 5.25 17.51 -10.54
C GLU A 28 4.28 17.35 -11.71
N GLY A 29 3.05 17.84 -11.57
CA GLY A 29 2.07 17.78 -12.65
C GLY A 29 0.94 18.80 -12.57
N ILE A 30 0.31 19.02 -13.71
CA ILE A 30 -0.82 19.94 -13.89
C ILE A 30 -1.92 19.16 -14.58
N GLU A 31 -3.12 19.15 -14.00
CA GLU A 31 -4.29 18.48 -14.55
C GLU A 31 -5.20 19.50 -15.24
N PRO A 32 -5.24 19.53 -16.59
CA PRO A 32 -6.07 20.48 -17.30
C PRO A 32 -7.55 20.14 -17.11
N HIS A 33 -8.29 21.10 -16.58
CA HIS A 33 -9.74 21.04 -16.43
C HIS A 33 -10.45 21.71 -17.61
N ASN A 34 -11.35 20.97 -18.26
CA ASN A 34 -12.16 21.38 -19.39
C ASN A 34 -11.31 21.86 -20.58
N ILE A 35 -11.07 20.97 -21.55
CA ILE A 35 -10.29 21.29 -22.76
C ILE A 35 -10.86 22.42 -23.62
N ASN A 36 -12.13 22.78 -23.43
CA ASN A 36 -12.78 23.88 -24.14
C ASN A 36 -12.60 25.23 -23.43
N ASN A 37 -11.92 25.28 -22.29
CA ASN A 37 -11.56 26.52 -21.61
C ASN A 37 -10.72 27.40 -22.56
N ALA A 38 -10.91 28.72 -22.49
CA ALA A 38 -10.14 29.70 -23.27
C ALA A 38 -8.62 29.49 -23.12
N ALA A 39 -8.15 29.17 -21.91
CA ALA A 39 -6.74 28.87 -21.62
C ALA A 39 -6.13 27.74 -22.48
N PHE A 40 -6.97 26.86 -23.04
CA PHE A 40 -6.56 25.66 -23.78
C PHE A 40 -7.02 25.64 -25.23
N SER A 41 -8.14 26.32 -25.51
CA SER A 41 -8.83 26.32 -26.81
C SER A 41 -8.33 27.37 -27.79
N GLU A 42 -7.47 28.29 -27.36
CA GLU A 42 -6.90 29.33 -28.21
C GLU A 42 -6.17 28.76 -29.44
N LYS A 43 -6.25 29.49 -30.56
CA LYS A 43 -5.62 29.05 -31.81
C LYS A 43 -4.12 28.86 -31.67
N SER A 44 -3.45 29.65 -30.84
CA SER A 44 -2.02 29.56 -30.46
C SER A 44 -1.78 28.75 -29.18
N GLY A 45 -2.81 28.07 -28.66
CA GLY A 45 -2.79 27.37 -27.39
C GLY A 45 -1.86 26.16 -27.36
N VAL A 46 -1.52 25.73 -26.16
CA VAL A 46 -0.54 24.66 -25.89
C VAL A 46 -1.05 23.26 -26.24
N PHE A 47 -2.35 23.08 -26.44
CA PHE A 47 -2.98 21.78 -26.76
C PHE A 47 -3.34 21.62 -28.24
N GLN A 48 -2.88 22.53 -29.09
CA GLN A 48 -3.01 22.39 -30.54
C GLN A 48 -2.00 21.38 -31.08
N ASP A 49 -2.40 20.55 -32.05
CA ASP A 49 -1.57 19.47 -32.61
C ASP A 49 -0.19 19.97 -33.10
N TYR A 50 -0.14 21.17 -33.69
CA TYR A 50 1.10 21.75 -34.21
C TYR A 50 2.01 22.32 -33.11
N SER A 51 1.48 22.59 -31.92
CA SER A 51 2.21 23.11 -30.75
C SER A 51 2.72 21.99 -29.83
N ALA A 52 2.19 20.76 -29.96
CA ALA A 52 2.41 19.67 -29.02
C ALA A 52 3.88 19.37 -28.72
N ALA A 53 4.76 19.38 -29.74
CA ALA A 53 6.18 19.14 -29.56
C ALA A 53 6.88 20.25 -28.74
N ALA A 54 6.47 21.50 -28.93
CA ALA A 54 6.98 22.63 -28.15
C ALA A 54 6.47 22.57 -26.71
N THR A 55 5.19 22.25 -26.52
CA THR A 55 4.58 22.05 -25.19
C THR A 55 5.27 20.94 -24.41
N LEU A 56 5.50 19.77 -25.03
CA LEU A 56 6.22 18.66 -24.41
C LEU A 56 7.64 19.04 -23.98
N ARG A 57 8.34 19.80 -24.82
CA ARG A 57 9.69 20.26 -24.49
C ARG A 57 9.67 21.24 -23.32
N MET A 58 8.73 22.18 -23.31
CA MET A 58 8.57 23.13 -22.20
C MET A 58 8.28 22.41 -20.88
N LEU A 59 7.37 21.43 -20.89
CA LEU A 59 7.05 20.62 -19.71
C LEU A 59 8.27 19.82 -19.24
N TYR A 60 8.99 19.18 -20.16
CA TYR A 60 10.22 18.44 -19.86
C TYR A 60 11.32 19.32 -19.25
N ASP A 61 11.55 20.51 -19.82
CA ASP A 61 12.57 21.46 -19.34
C ASP A 61 12.25 22.00 -17.92
N ARG A 62 11.00 21.85 -17.46
CA ARG A 62 10.51 22.26 -16.13
C ARG A 62 10.25 21.09 -15.17
N ASP A 63 10.60 19.86 -15.56
CA ASP A 63 10.27 18.64 -14.81
C ASP A 63 8.77 18.47 -14.50
N LEU A 64 7.90 18.97 -15.40
CA LEU A 64 6.45 18.89 -15.27
C LEU A 64 5.86 17.81 -16.17
N THR A 65 4.73 17.26 -15.73
CA THR A 65 3.93 16.31 -16.49
C THR A 65 2.45 16.68 -16.50
N LEU A 66 1.70 16.12 -17.44
CA LEU A 66 0.25 16.20 -17.46
C LEU A 66 -0.29 14.82 -17.08
N PRO A 67 -0.68 14.58 -15.81
CA PRO A 67 -1.01 13.24 -15.34
C PRO A 67 -2.39 12.79 -15.76
N CYS A 68 -3.32 13.73 -15.97
CA CYS A 68 -4.70 13.46 -16.35
C CYS A 68 -5.27 14.67 -17.09
N ILE A 69 -6.28 14.44 -17.93
CA ILE A 69 -7.13 15.45 -18.54
C ILE A 69 -8.58 15.01 -18.35
N ASP A 70 -9.53 15.94 -18.19
CA ASP A 70 -10.90 15.57 -17.86
C ASP A 70 -11.92 15.80 -18.98
N VAL A 71 -13.02 15.07 -18.85
CA VAL A 71 -14.20 15.11 -19.72
C VAL A 71 -15.36 15.65 -18.90
N ILE A 72 -16.03 16.66 -19.44
CA ILE A 72 -17.12 17.36 -18.77
C ILE A 72 -18.47 16.76 -19.16
N ASN A 73 -18.69 16.06 -20.26
CA ASN A 73 -20.02 15.46 -20.45
C ASN A 73 -20.24 14.24 -19.54
N ASP A 74 -21.48 14.02 -19.10
CA ASP A 74 -21.85 12.87 -18.28
C ASP A 74 -21.89 11.60 -19.14
N ILE A 75 -21.08 10.59 -18.79
CA ILE A 75 -21.03 9.34 -19.57
C ILE A 75 -22.27 8.46 -19.37
N ALA A 76 -23.05 8.70 -18.32
CA ALA A 76 -24.26 7.93 -18.01
C ALA A 76 -25.54 8.54 -18.61
N ASP A 77 -25.47 9.78 -19.10
CA ASP A 77 -26.60 10.48 -19.74
C ASP A 77 -26.64 10.23 -21.24
N GLU A 78 -27.62 9.43 -21.66
CA GLU A 78 -27.89 9.09 -23.06
C GLU A 78 -28.12 10.33 -23.95
N ALA A 79 -28.66 11.42 -23.38
CA ALA A 79 -28.88 12.66 -24.13
C ALA A 79 -27.57 13.40 -24.47
N GLN A 80 -26.48 13.09 -23.77
CA GLN A 80 -25.17 13.71 -23.93
C GLN A 80 -24.17 12.85 -24.70
N TYR A 81 -24.53 11.63 -25.13
CA TYR A 81 -23.60 10.68 -25.75
C TYR A 81 -22.76 11.25 -26.89
N ASP A 82 -23.40 11.85 -27.89
CA ASP A 82 -22.67 12.38 -29.05
C ASP A 82 -21.67 13.47 -28.63
N ALA A 83 -22.05 14.30 -27.65
CA ALA A 83 -21.18 15.34 -27.11
C ALA A 83 -20.04 14.74 -26.26
N ALA A 84 -20.33 13.73 -25.45
CA ALA A 84 -19.37 13.03 -24.61
C ALA A 84 -18.33 12.27 -25.43
N ILE A 85 -18.76 11.51 -26.44
CA ILE A 85 -17.87 10.80 -27.36
C ILE A 85 -16.97 11.81 -28.09
N ALA A 86 -17.54 12.86 -28.67
CA ALA A 86 -16.75 13.89 -29.37
C ALA A 86 -15.76 14.62 -28.44
N GLU A 87 -16.10 14.79 -27.15
CA GLU A 87 -15.18 15.32 -26.15
C GLU A 87 -14.07 14.34 -25.81
N ILE A 88 -14.40 13.07 -25.53
CA ILE A 88 -13.45 11.99 -25.23
C ILE A 88 -12.46 11.82 -26.38
N GLU A 89 -12.92 11.76 -27.63
CA GLU A 89 -12.06 11.62 -28.81
C GLU A 89 -11.08 12.80 -28.94
N ARG A 90 -11.52 14.03 -28.63
CA ARG A 90 -10.63 15.20 -28.60
C ARG A 90 -9.62 15.10 -27.47
N CYS A 91 -10.05 14.71 -26.27
CA CYS A 91 -9.16 14.47 -25.14
C CYS A 91 -8.13 13.38 -25.46
N MET A 92 -8.52 12.30 -26.14
CA MET A 92 -7.61 11.22 -26.57
C MET A 92 -6.56 11.72 -27.56
N ARG A 93 -6.96 12.54 -28.55
CA ARG A 93 -5.99 13.15 -29.48
C ARG A 93 -4.97 14.04 -28.74
N ILE A 94 -5.44 14.89 -27.83
CA ILE A 94 -4.58 15.75 -27.01
C ILE A 94 -3.65 14.88 -26.14
N ALA A 95 -4.21 13.87 -25.50
CA ALA A 95 -3.49 12.96 -24.61
C ALA A 95 -2.40 12.19 -25.35
N ALA A 96 -2.68 11.65 -26.54
CA ALA A 96 -1.69 10.99 -27.39
C ALA A 96 -0.55 11.96 -27.79
N ASN A 97 -0.89 13.19 -28.16
CA ASN A 97 0.07 14.20 -28.59
C ASN A 97 0.96 14.72 -27.45
N LEU A 98 0.42 14.82 -26.23
CA LEU A 98 1.09 15.39 -25.05
C LEU A 98 1.51 14.33 -24.03
N ARG A 99 1.38 13.04 -24.37
CA ARG A 99 1.72 11.90 -23.50
C ARG A 99 0.98 11.93 -22.15
N ILE A 100 -0.28 12.33 -22.17
CA ILE A 100 -1.16 12.29 -20.99
C ILE A 100 -1.64 10.84 -20.84
N PRO A 101 -1.33 10.15 -19.73
CA PRO A 101 -1.64 8.73 -19.60
C PRO A 101 -3.10 8.45 -19.27
N ASN A 102 -3.85 9.44 -18.76
CA ASN A 102 -5.17 9.23 -18.19
C ASN A 102 -6.20 10.27 -18.68
N ILE A 103 -7.42 9.80 -18.93
CA ILE A 103 -8.60 10.66 -19.15
C ILE A 103 -9.60 10.38 -18.04
N ARG A 104 -10.00 11.42 -17.30
CA ARG A 104 -11.05 11.33 -16.29
C ARG A 104 -12.43 11.33 -16.95
N LEU A 105 -13.25 10.37 -16.58
CA LEU A 105 -14.66 10.27 -16.93
C LEU A 105 -15.54 10.48 -15.69
N ARG A 106 -16.63 11.23 -15.84
CA ARG A 106 -17.61 11.47 -14.78
C ARG A 106 -18.95 10.85 -15.10
N ALA A 107 -19.62 10.33 -14.07
CA ALA A 107 -21.00 9.87 -14.13
C ALA A 107 -21.80 10.54 -13.02
N GLU A 108 -22.75 11.41 -13.37
CA GLU A 108 -23.59 12.10 -12.38
C GLU A 108 -24.61 11.14 -11.75
N ALA A 109 -25.29 11.55 -10.68
CA ALA A 109 -26.32 10.71 -10.07
C ALA A 109 -27.60 10.71 -10.91
N HIS A 110 -28.21 9.53 -11.10
CA HIS A 110 -29.43 9.33 -11.88
C HIS A 110 -30.50 8.62 -11.04
N GLU A 111 -31.78 8.90 -11.30
CA GLU A 111 -32.90 8.22 -10.62
C GLU A 111 -32.93 6.71 -10.94
N ASP A 112 -32.69 6.34 -12.20
CA ASP A 112 -32.60 4.96 -12.66
C ASP A 112 -31.13 4.54 -12.75
N VAL A 113 -30.60 4.03 -11.64
CA VAL A 113 -29.22 3.57 -11.51
C VAL A 113 -28.88 2.45 -12.51
N ASP A 114 -29.79 1.50 -12.71
CA ASP A 114 -29.54 0.36 -13.61
C ASP A 114 -29.44 0.81 -15.07
N LYS A 115 -30.29 1.76 -15.48
CA LYS A 115 -30.19 2.37 -16.81
C LYS A 115 -28.90 3.18 -16.94
N ALA A 116 -28.57 4.01 -15.96
CA ALA A 116 -27.38 4.84 -15.97
C ALA A 116 -26.07 4.02 -16.05
N VAL A 117 -25.99 2.89 -15.34
CA VAL A 117 -24.84 1.98 -15.41
C VAL A 117 -24.72 1.32 -16.79
N LYS A 118 -25.84 0.87 -17.37
CA LYS A 118 -25.84 0.33 -18.74
C LYS A 118 -25.39 1.37 -19.75
N ASN A 119 -25.83 2.60 -19.55
CA ASN A 119 -25.50 3.72 -20.39
C ASN A 119 -24.00 4.04 -20.37
N ALA A 120 -23.44 4.23 -19.17
CA ALA A 120 -22.02 4.43 -18.97
C ALA A 120 -21.19 3.29 -19.57
N LYS A 121 -21.63 2.04 -19.38
CA LYS A 121 -20.95 0.87 -19.96
C LYS A 121 -20.92 0.92 -21.48
N HIS A 122 -22.07 1.17 -22.10
CA HIS A 122 -22.19 1.22 -23.56
C HIS A 122 -21.31 2.31 -24.19
N LEU A 123 -21.25 3.49 -23.57
CA LEU A 123 -20.38 4.56 -24.04
C LEU A 123 -18.91 4.16 -23.94
N ILE A 124 -18.47 3.61 -22.79
CA ILE A 124 -17.07 3.17 -22.61
C ILE A 124 -16.72 2.04 -23.59
N GLU A 125 -17.60 1.07 -23.84
CA GLU A 125 -17.39 0.01 -24.84
C GLU A 125 -17.10 0.57 -26.24
N THR A 126 -17.74 1.69 -26.57
CA THR A 126 -17.59 2.35 -27.88
C THR A 126 -16.19 2.95 -28.05
N ILE A 127 -15.63 3.54 -27.00
CA ILE A 127 -14.36 4.29 -27.07
C ILE A 127 -13.14 3.52 -26.55
N LEU A 128 -13.35 2.43 -25.79
CA LEU A 128 -12.28 1.62 -25.20
C LEU A 128 -11.27 1.08 -26.23
N PRO A 129 -11.68 0.52 -27.40
CA PRO A 129 -10.71 -0.02 -28.35
C PRO A 129 -9.68 1.01 -28.84
N ASP A 130 -10.10 2.26 -29.02
CA ASP A 130 -9.20 3.34 -29.41
C ASP A 130 -8.32 3.78 -28.23
N ALA A 131 -8.86 3.81 -27.01
CA ALA A 131 -8.09 4.12 -25.80
C ALA A 131 -6.97 3.09 -25.55
N GLU A 132 -7.26 1.80 -25.71
CA GLU A 132 -6.27 0.72 -25.59
C GLU A 132 -5.17 0.83 -26.65
N LYS A 133 -5.56 1.15 -27.89
CA LYS A 133 -4.64 1.33 -29.02
C LYS A 133 -3.67 2.48 -28.77
N ASP A 134 -4.16 3.61 -28.25
CA ASP A 134 -3.36 4.78 -27.95
C ASP A 134 -2.68 4.71 -26.56
N LYS A 135 -2.94 3.63 -25.81
CA LYS A 135 -2.43 3.34 -24.46
C LYS A 135 -2.82 4.41 -23.43
N ILE A 136 -4.05 4.89 -23.51
CA ILE A 136 -4.62 5.89 -22.62
C ILE A 136 -5.61 5.19 -21.69
N SER A 137 -5.46 5.42 -20.38
CA SER A 137 -6.37 4.87 -19.39
C SER A 137 -7.58 5.76 -19.19
N LEU A 138 -8.77 5.17 -19.19
CA LEU A 138 -10.04 5.80 -18.89
C LEU A 138 -10.31 5.64 -17.40
N LEU A 139 -10.27 6.75 -16.66
CA LEU A 139 -10.43 6.74 -15.21
C LEU A 139 -11.84 7.18 -14.82
N ILE A 140 -12.63 6.26 -14.32
CA ILE A 140 -13.97 6.56 -13.82
C ILE A 140 -13.83 7.12 -12.41
N GLU A 141 -14.35 8.33 -12.19
CA GLU A 141 -14.30 9.00 -10.90
C GLU A 141 -15.31 8.43 -9.90
N THR A 142 -14.86 8.28 -8.64
CA THR A 142 -15.70 7.87 -7.49
C THR A 142 -16.62 9.00 -7.02
N ARG A 143 -17.59 9.37 -7.86
CA ARG A 143 -18.56 10.45 -7.67
C ARG A 143 -19.90 10.07 -8.30
N GLY A 144 -20.99 10.72 -7.86
CA GLY A 144 -22.30 10.63 -8.50
C GLY A 144 -22.78 9.18 -8.51
N LEU A 145 -23.03 8.63 -9.71
CA LEU A 145 -23.40 7.23 -9.89
C LEU A 145 -22.41 6.26 -9.21
N TYR A 146 -21.12 6.57 -9.27
CA TYR A 146 -20.02 5.73 -8.77
C TYR A 146 -19.47 6.18 -7.41
N ALA A 147 -20.24 6.96 -6.66
CA ALA A 147 -19.92 7.22 -5.25
C ALA A 147 -20.00 5.92 -4.41
N ASP A 148 -20.84 4.95 -4.81
CA ASP A 148 -20.77 3.57 -4.33
C ASP A 148 -19.61 2.84 -5.02
N THR A 149 -18.53 2.59 -4.27
CA THR A 149 -17.34 1.97 -4.87
C THR A 149 -17.48 0.49 -5.15
N ALA A 150 -18.48 -0.20 -4.58
CA ALA A 150 -18.78 -1.58 -4.97
C ALA A 150 -19.39 -1.60 -6.39
N LEU A 151 -20.30 -0.67 -6.69
CA LEU A 151 -20.86 -0.52 -8.04
C LEU A 151 -19.79 -0.15 -9.07
N LEU A 152 -18.84 0.72 -8.67
CA LEU A 152 -17.70 1.03 -9.54
C LEU A 152 -16.82 -0.20 -9.78
N ARG A 153 -16.47 -0.95 -8.73
CA ARG A 153 -15.70 -2.20 -8.88
C ARG A 153 -16.38 -3.15 -9.86
N ASP A 154 -17.67 -3.39 -9.70
CA ASP A 154 -18.44 -4.29 -10.58
C ASP A 154 -18.47 -3.78 -12.03
N THR A 155 -18.39 -2.46 -12.24
CA THR A 155 -18.27 -1.87 -13.57
C THR A 155 -16.86 -2.03 -14.15
N LEU A 156 -15.81 -1.89 -13.34
CA LEU A 156 -14.43 -2.11 -13.78
C LEU A 156 -14.16 -3.59 -14.11
N GLU A 157 -14.68 -4.50 -13.29
CA GLU A 157 -14.59 -5.96 -13.52
C GLU A 157 -15.30 -6.40 -14.81
N TYR A 158 -16.38 -5.71 -15.19
CA TYR A 158 -17.09 -5.97 -16.45
C TYR A 158 -16.20 -5.78 -17.69
N PHE A 159 -15.36 -4.74 -17.71
CA PHE A 159 -14.48 -4.46 -18.85
C PHE A 159 -13.27 -5.38 -18.91
N ALA A 160 -12.77 -5.83 -17.75
CA ALA A 160 -11.57 -6.67 -17.65
C ALA A 160 -10.38 -6.13 -18.47
N SER A 161 -10.19 -4.81 -18.50
CA SER A 161 -9.14 -4.11 -19.24
C SER A 161 -8.22 -3.33 -18.32
N ASP A 162 -6.92 -3.36 -18.61
CA ASP A 162 -5.90 -2.57 -17.88
C ASP A 162 -6.03 -1.05 -18.15
N TYR A 163 -6.81 -0.66 -19.17
CA TYR A 163 -7.04 0.73 -19.58
C TYR A 163 -8.38 1.29 -19.08
N VAL A 164 -9.11 0.57 -18.22
CA VAL A 164 -10.25 1.12 -17.48
C VAL A 164 -9.96 1.00 -15.99
N ALA A 165 -9.90 2.13 -15.30
CA ALA A 165 -9.44 2.22 -13.93
C ALA A 165 -10.25 3.24 -13.11
N ALA A 166 -9.92 3.39 -11.84
CA ALA A 166 -10.57 4.31 -10.92
C ALA A 166 -9.73 5.58 -10.72
N LEU A 167 -10.42 6.73 -10.70
CA LEU A 167 -9.94 7.95 -10.08
C LEU A 167 -10.63 8.10 -8.72
N TRP A 168 -9.84 8.11 -7.65
CA TRP A 168 -10.37 8.25 -6.31
C TRP A 168 -10.55 9.73 -5.95
N ASN A 169 -11.79 10.21 -5.95
CA ASN A 169 -12.17 11.51 -5.39
C ASN A 169 -12.49 11.33 -3.91
N MET A 170 -11.58 11.81 -3.04
CA MET A 170 -11.65 11.56 -1.60
C MET A 170 -12.92 12.13 -0.96
N SER A 171 -13.34 13.33 -1.38
CA SER A 171 -14.49 14.00 -0.77
C SER A 171 -15.82 13.44 -1.24
N ALA A 172 -15.94 13.14 -2.53
CA ALA A 172 -17.19 12.68 -3.11
C ALA A 172 -17.67 11.39 -2.45
N ALA A 173 -16.85 10.33 -2.41
CA ALA A 173 -17.24 9.05 -1.81
C ALA A 173 -17.49 9.16 -0.29
N TYR A 174 -16.68 9.95 0.42
CA TYR A 174 -16.79 10.09 1.88
C TYR A 174 -18.03 10.87 2.31
N PHE A 175 -18.32 12.04 1.75
CA PHE A 175 -19.42 12.87 2.23
C PHE A 175 -20.80 12.44 1.72
N THR A 176 -20.86 11.76 0.57
CA THR A 176 -22.12 11.29 -0.02
C THR A 176 -22.54 9.92 0.50
N VAL A 177 -21.65 8.92 0.48
CA VAL A 177 -21.98 7.53 0.85
C VAL A 177 -21.42 7.15 2.22
N GLY A 178 -20.41 7.87 2.74
CA GLY A 178 -19.83 7.57 4.05
C GLY A 178 -18.83 6.41 4.02
N GLU A 179 -18.29 6.05 2.86
CA GLU A 179 -17.31 4.97 2.78
C GLU A 179 -15.96 5.40 3.36
N SER A 180 -15.39 4.56 4.23
CA SER A 180 -14.08 4.81 4.81
C SER A 180 -12.97 4.56 3.78
N PRO A 181 -11.78 5.19 3.95
CA PRO A 181 -10.64 4.94 3.07
C PRO A 181 -10.24 3.46 2.94
N ALA A 182 -10.35 2.71 4.04
CA ALA A 182 -10.07 1.27 4.05
C ALA A 182 -11.09 0.49 3.20
N LYS A 183 -12.38 0.87 3.23
CA LYS A 183 -13.41 0.24 2.42
C LYS A 183 -13.18 0.51 0.92
N ILE A 184 -12.86 1.76 0.57
CA ILE A 184 -12.57 2.16 -0.80
C ILE A 184 -11.37 1.40 -1.35
N ILE A 185 -10.26 1.34 -0.61
CA ILE A 185 -9.08 0.56 -1.02
C ILE A 185 -9.37 -0.94 -1.10
N SER A 186 -10.19 -1.49 -0.20
CA SER A 186 -10.62 -2.89 -0.30
C SER A 186 -11.42 -3.18 -1.59
N ASN A 187 -12.19 -2.22 -2.09
CA ASN A 187 -12.99 -2.39 -3.30
C ASN A 187 -12.18 -2.07 -4.57
N LEU A 188 -11.39 -0.99 -4.55
CA LEU A 188 -10.81 -0.38 -5.75
C LEU A 188 -9.27 -0.36 -5.77
N GLY A 189 -8.57 -0.82 -4.74
CA GLY A 189 -7.13 -0.61 -4.57
C GLY A 189 -6.27 -1.04 -5.76
N ALA A 190 -6.63 -2.13 -6.45
CA ALA A 190 -5.94 -2.59 -7.66
C ALA A 190 -6.19 -1.69 -8.90
N TYR A 191 -7.29 -0.95 -8.89
CA TYR A 191 -7.78 -0.11 -9.99
C TYR A 191 -7.46 1.37 -9.82
N VAL A 192 -7.10 1.85 -8.61
CA VAL A 192 -6.78 3.27 -8.42
C VAL A 192 -5.53 3.63 -9.24
N ARG A 193 -5.64 4.66 -10.07
CA ARG A 193 -4.53 5.20 -10.89
C ARG A 193 -4.30 6.68 -10.64
N HIS A 194 -5.32 7.42 -10.26
CA HIS A 194 -5.23 8.85 -9.96
C HIS A 194 -6.09 9.20 -8.74
N VAL A 195 -5.72 10.25 -8.02
CA VAL A 195 -6.39 10.64 -6.78
C VAL A 195 -6.67 12.14 -6.80
N HIS A 196 -7.90 12.52 -6.49
CA HIS A 196 -8.30 13.92 -6.27
C HIS A 196 -8.49 14.18 -4.78
N LEU A 197 -7.86 15.27 -4.32
CA LEU A 197 -7.92 15.73 -2.94
C LEU A 197 -8.42 17.18 -2.90
N ASN A 198 -9.48 17.36 -2.14
CA ASN A 198 -10.01 18.61 -1.62
C ASN A 198 -10.53 18.28 -0.22
N ASP A 199 -10.68 19.25 0.67
CA ASP A 199 -11.21 19.02 2.01
C ASP A 199 -12.47 19.84 2.24
N ALA A 200 -13.32 19.38 3.15
CA ALA A 200 -14.60 19.99 3.40
C ALA A 200 -15.15 19.59 4.76
N VAL A 201 -16.12 20.36 5.25
CA VAL A 201 -16.91 20.05 6.45
C VAL A 201 -18.35 19.80 6.03
N LYS A 202 -18.99 18.82 6.65
CA LYS A 202 -20.42 18.58 6.45
C LYS A 202 -21.22 19.42 7.43
N THR A 203 -21.96 20.40 6.91
CA THR A 203 -22.84 21.29 7.68
C THR A 203 -24.32 20.94 7.44
N ASP A 204 -25.21 21.56 8.20
CA ASP A 204 -26.66 21.40 8.00
C ASP A 204 -27.12 21.90 6.62
N ASP A 205 -26.37 22.86 6.05
CA ASP A 205 -26.66 23.50 4.76
C ASP A 205 -25.95 22.81 3.57
N GLY A 206 -25.11 21.79 3.81
CA GLY A 206 -24.46 21.01 2.77
C GLY A 206 -22.99 20.71 3.04
N ILE A 207 -22.19 20.71 1.97
CA ILE A 207 -20.74 20.50 2.04
C ILE A 207 -20.08 21.87 1.84
N GLU A 208 -19.33 22.32 2.85
CA GLU A 208 -18.54 23.54 2.79
C GLU A 208 -17.07 23.17 2.60
N TYR A 209 -16.46 23.57 1.48
CA TYR A 209 -15.07 23.27 1.20
C TYR A 209 -14.13 24.10 2.08
N ARG A 210 -13.05 23.47 2.54
CA ARG A 210 -12.02 24.05 3.41
C ARG A 210 -10.64 23.72 2.86
N LEU A 211 -9.65 24.51 3.25
CA LEU A 211 -8.26 24.19 2.97
C LEU A 211 -7.92 22.79 3.48
N VAL A 212 -7.02 22.12 2.78
CA VAL A 212 -6.69 20.72 3.07
C VAL A 212 -6.11 20.60 4.48
N GLY A 213 -6.75 19.80 5.34
CA GLY A 213 -6.40 19.66 6.76
C GLY A 213 -7.24 20.49 7.72
N GLU A 214 -8.14 21.33 7.21
CA GLU A 214 -9.09 22.11 8.02
C GLU A 214 -10.53 21.56 7.94
N GLY A 215 -10.74 20.46 7.19
CA GLY A 215 -12.04 19.80 7.09
C GLY A 215 -12.15 18.48 7.85
N ASP A 216 -13.20 17.73 7.51
CA ASP A 216 -13.59 16.47 8.16
C ASP A 216 -13.02 15.23 7.45
N LEU A 217 -12.28 15.39 6.34
CA LEU A 217 -11.76 14.22 5.65
C LEU A 217 -10.68 13.50 6.46
N PRO A 218 -10.72 12.16 6.52
CA PRO A 218 -9.71 11.36 7.18
C PRO A 218 -8.47 11.23 6.28
N ILE A 219 -7.77 12.34 6.06
CA ILE A 219 -6.65 12.41 5.11
C ILE A 219 -5.51 11.49 5.55
N THR A 220 -5.20 11.44 6.85
CA THR A 220 -4.14 10.57 7.40
C THR A 220 -4.41 9.09 7.10
N GLU A 221 -5.63 8.63 7.36
CA GLU A 221 -6.09 7.27 7.08
C GLU A 221 -6.08 7.00 5.58
N THR A 222 -6.45 8.00 4.77
CA THR A 222 -6.41 7.90 3.32
C THR A 222 -4.99 7.72 2.80
N MET A 223 -4.02 8.47 3.31
CA MET A 223 -2.62 8.31 2.95
C MET A 223 -2.08 6.93 3.37
N LYS A 224 -2.45 6.43 4.55
CA LYS A 224 -2.13 5.06 4.99
C LYS A 224 -2.74 4.01 4.06
N ALA A 225 -3.99 4.21 3.65
CA ALA A 225 -4.70 3.31 2.75
C ALA A 225 -4.05 3.26 1.36
N LEU A 226 -3.67 4.41 0.79
CA LEU A 226 -2.91 4.49 -0.47
C LEU A 226 -1.55 3.80 -0.38
N ARG A 227 -0.80 4.01 0.73
CA ARG A 227 0.48 3.32 0.97
C ARG A 227 0.31 1.80 1.08
N SER A 228 -0.79 1.31 1.66
CA SER A 228 -1.06 -0.13 1.81
C SER A 228 -1.16 -0.89 0.48
N VAL A 229 -1.45 -0.18 -0.62
CA VAL A 229 -1.50 -0.73 -1.98
C VAL A 229 -0.32 -0.28 -2.85
N ASN A 230 0.71 0.31 -2.24
CA ASN A 230 1.88 0.86 -2.93
C ASN A 230 1.50 1.85 -4.04
N TYR A 231 0.50 2.69 -3.80
CA TYR A 231 0.11 3.72 -4.76
C TYR A 231 1.28 4.71 -4.98
N ASP A 232 1.74 4.81 -6.22
CA ASP A 232 2.88 5.65 -6.61
C ASP A 232 2.50 6.80 -7.55
N GLY A 233 1.21 6.92 -7.91
CA GLY A 233 0.68 7.94 -8.80
C GLY A 233 0.53 9.33 -8.17
N PHE A 234 -0.30 10.16 -8.82
CA PHE A 234 -0.53 11.55 -8.46
C PHE A 234 -1.69 11.74 -7.48
N ILE A 235 -1.44 12.56 -6.46
CA ILE A 235 -2.49 13.20 -5.65
C ILE A 235 -2.64 14.63 -6.17
N SER A 236 -3.79 14.89 -6.79
CA SER A 236 -4.12 16.16 -7.43
C SER A 236 -4.96 17.00 -6.48
N LEU A 237 -4.47 18.19 -6.12
CA LEU A 237 -5.26 19.21 -5.44
C LEU A 237 -6.38 19.68 -6.38
N VAL A 238 -7.62 19.68 -5.90
CA VAL A 238 -8.75 20.30 -6.59
C VAL A 238 -9.26 21.44 -5.73
N TRP A 239 -9.16 22.67 -6.24
CA TRP A 239 -9.69 23.86 -5.58
C TRP A 239 -10.39 24.74 -6.60
N ASP A 240 -11.66 25.05 -6.36
CA ASP A 240 -12.44 25.98 -7.16
C ASP A 240 -12.62 27.28 -6.34
N PRO A 241 -12.07 28.43 -6.78
CA PRO A 241 -12.18 29.69 -6.05
C PRO A 241 -13.63 30.13 -5.76
N THR A 242 -14.61 29.61 -6.50
CA THR A 242 -16.02 29.90 -6.24
C THR A 242 -16.54 29.28 -4.93
N TRP A 243 -15.81 28.34 -4.33
CA TRP A 243 -16.18 27.71 -3.07
C TRP A 243 -16.00 28.61 -1.85
N GLU A 244 -14.96 29.45 -1.85
CA GLU A 244 -14.67 30.42 -0.80
C GLU A 244 -14.14 31.70 -1.47
N PRO A 245 -15.01 32.68 -1.77
CA PRO A 245 -14.64 33.88 -2.53
C PRO A 245 -13.55 34.73 -1.88
N ASP A 246 -13.37 34.63 -0.56
CA ASP A 246 -12.29 35.32 0.16
C ASP A 246 -10.93 34.58 0.05
N LEU A 247 -10.90 33.41 -0.60
CA LEU A 247 -9.73 32.57 -0.80
C LEU A 247 -9.59 32.18 -2.28
N ASP A 248 -9.29 33.20 -3.10
CA ASP A 248 -9.06 33.12 -4.54
C ASP A 248 -7.59 33.29 -4.94
N ASP A 249 -6.67 33.35 -3.97
CA ASP A 249 -5.23 33.46 -4.23
C ASP A 249 -4.58 32.08 -4.35
N MET A 250 -4.20 31.73 -5.58
CA MET A 250 -3.54 30.47 -5.92
C MET A 250 -2.26 30.22 -5.09
N ASP A 251 -1.48 31.26 -4.82
CA ASP A 251 -0.21 31.12 -4.09
C ASP A 251 -0.46 30.71 -2.64
N ILE A 252 -1.49 31.27 -2.01
CA ILE A 252 -1.88 30.93 -0.63
C ILE A 252 -2.33 29.47 -0.57
N ILE A 253 -3.21 29.06 -1.48
CA ILE A 253 -3.80 27.72 -1.51
C ILE A 253 -2.73 26.66 -1.80
N PHE A 254 -1.88 26.91 -2.79
CA PHE A 254 -0.82 25.98 -3.21
C PHE A 254 0.26 25.86 -2.14
N ALA A 255 0.69 26.98 -1.53
CA ALA A 255 1.63 26.96 -0.41
C ALA A 255 1.07 26.16 0.77
N GLN A 256 -0.19 26.38 1.13
CA GLN A 256 -0.84 25.69 2.24
C GLN A 256 -0.94 24.19 1.94
N PHE A 257 -1.40 23.81 0.75
CA PHE A 257 -1.52 22.41 0.35
C PHE A 257 -0.17 21.69 0.42
N ILE A 258 0.87 22.25 -0.21
CA ILE A 258 2.20 21.64 -0.20
C ILE A 258 2.74 21.56 1.23
N SER A 259 2.56 22.61 2.04
CA SER A 259 2.98 22.61 3.43
C SER A 259 2.30 21.51 4.24
N TYR A 260 0.99 21.33 4.08
CA TYR A 260 0.23 20.28 4.77
C TYR A 260 0.62 18.88 4.26
N MET A 261 0.71 18.71 2.94
CA MET A 261 1.00 17.43 2.31
C MET A 261 2.44 16.95 2.52
N LYS A 262 3.38 17.82 2.87
CA LYS A 262 4.76 17.43 3.25
C LYS A 262 4.81 16.37 4.35
N GLN A 263 3.86 16.37 5.28
CA GLN A 263 3.83 15.35 6.33
C GLN A 263 3.53 13.93 5.80
N PHE A 264 2.94 13.83 4.60
CA PHE A 264 2.57 12.58 3.93
C PHE A 264 3.39 12.29 2.67
N ALA A 265 4.04 13.32 2.12
CA ALA A 265 5.02 13.19 1.05
C ALA A 265 6.04 12.13 1.42
N ASP A 266 6.50 11.44 0.40
CA ASP A 266 7.48 10.36 0.45
C ASP A 266 8.40 10.49 1.67
N THR A 267 8.27 9.57 2.62
CA THR A 267 9.10 9.57 3.83
C THR A 267 10.56 9.24 3.51
N SER A 268 10.87 8.88 2.25
CA SER A 268 12.23 8.84 1.71
C SER A 268 12.79 10.21 1.31
N LYS A 269 11.95 11.26 1.18
CA LYS A 269 12.34 12.64 0.79
C LYS A 269 11.86 13.76 1.73
N ASN A 270 10.99 13.51 2.70
CA ASN A 270 11.10 14.29 3.93
C ASN A 270 12.57 14.20 4.31
N GLU A 271 13.25 15.32 4.54
CA GLU A 271 14.56 15.27 5.19
C GLU A 271 14.37 14.34 6.38
N SER A 272 14.84 13.10 6.25
CA SER A 272 14.88 12.22 7.37
C SER A 272 15.77 13.01 8.30
N ALA A 273 15.17 13.50 9.38
CA ALA A 273 15.90 14.22 10.40
C ALA A 273 16.78 13.16 11.03
N LEU A 274 17.86 12.80 10.31
CA LEU A 274 18.78 11.78 10.69
C LEU A 274 19.53 12.38 11.84
N TYR A 275 19.32 11.78 12.99
CA TYR A 275 19.97 12.21 14.20
C TYR A 275 21.42 11.82 14.06
N TRP A 276 22.29 12.82 14.06
CA TRP A 276 23.71 12.58 14.22
C TRP A 276 23.97 12.08 15.63
N ASN A 277 24.84 11.08 15.77
CA ASN A 277 25.41 10.83 17.08
C ASN A 277 26.26 12.04 17.53
N ASN A 278 26.55 12.14 18.82
CA ASN A 278 27.32 13.26 19.39
C ASN A 278 28.69 13.48 18.71
N ARG A 279 29.28 12.42 18.12
CA ARG A 279 30.58 12.48 17.43
C ARG A 279 30.48 12.81 15.94
N HIS A 280 29.27 12.97 15.39
CA HIS A 280 29.00 13.18 13.97
C HIS A 280 29.63 12.12 13.06
N THR A 281 29.73 10.88 13.53
CA THR A 281 30.28 9.73 12.78
C THR A 281 29.21 8.77 12.25
N GLY A 282 27.94 9.00 12.59
CA GLY A 282 26.84 8.13 12.18
C GLY A 282 25.51 8.85 12.24
N LYS A 283 24.62 8.47 11.33
CA LYS A 283 23.26 8.97 11.16
C LYS A 283 22.27 7.89 11.61
N PHE A 284 21.21 8.29 12.29
CA PHE A 284 20.20 7.38 12.85
C PHE A 284 18.80 7.89 12.53
N VAL A 285 17.89 6.98 12.21
CA VAL A 285 16.50 7.33 11.89
C VAL A 285 15.76 7.89 13.11
N TRP A 286 15.99 7.31 14.28
CA TRP A 286 15.34 7.72 15.52
C TRP A 286 16.31 8.41 16.47
N LYS A 287 15.77 9.37 17.22
CA LYS A 287 16.51 10.06 18.27
C LYS A 287 16.85 9.06 19.38
N LYS A 288 18.08 9.15 19.89
CA LYS A 288 18.54 8.35 21.03
C LYS A 288 17.56 8.48 22.21
N GLU A 289 17.28 7.37 22.89
CA GLU A 289 16.45 7.32 24.12
C GLU A 289 15.00 7.81 23.93
N THR A 290 14.45 7.69 22.72
CA THR A 290 13.04 7.95 22.44
C THR A 290 12.30 6.63 22.21
N LEU A 291 11.06 6.53 22.71
CA LEU A 291 10.20 5.40 22.41
C LEU A 291 9.84 5.45 20.91
N ILE A 292 10.03 4.33 20.22
CA ILE A 292 9.63 4.19 18.82
C ILE A 292 8.19 3.70 18.82
N ASP A 293 7.26 4.57 18.41
CA ASP A 293 5.84 4.27 18.35
C ASP A 293 5.50 3.63 16.99
N ALA A 294 5.98 2.40 16.77
CA ALA A 294 5.84 1.68 15.51
C ALA A 294 5.87 0.16 15.73
N THR A 295 5.27 -0.61 14.83
CA THR A 295 5.42 -2.08 14.86
C THR A 295 6.84 -2.48 14.48
N PHE A 296 7.23 -3.73 14.74
CA PHE A 296 8.49 -4.24 14.21
C PHE A 296 8.53 -4.09 12.68
N SER A 297 7.48 -4.49 11.94
CA SER A 297 7.48 -4.36 10.47
C SER A 297 7.77 -2.93 10.03
N ASP A 298 7.12 -1.94 10.63
CA ASP A 298 7.35 -0.53 10.32
C ASP A 298 8.79 -0.10 10.56
N VAL A 299 9.44 -0.59 11.62
CA VAL A 299 10.85 -0.31 11.91
C VAL A 299 11.75 -0.86 10.81
N LEU A 300 11.51 -2.07 10.32
CA LEU A 300 12.30 -2.64 9.22
C LEU A 300 12.04 -1.89 7.91
N ASP A 301 10.77 -1.66 7.57
CA ASP A 301 10.37 -0.97 6.34
C ASP A 301 10.97 0.45 6.33
N ARG A 302 10.97 1.14 7.47
CA ARG A 302 11.63 2.44 7.63
C ARG A 302 13.15 2.38 7.42
N MET A 303 13.81 1.35 7.93
CA MET A 303 15.25 1.17 7.71
C MET A 303 15.58 0.87 6.24
N VAL A 304 14.70 0.14 5.54
CA VAL A 304 14.81 -0.13 4.10
C VAL A 304 14.64 1.15 3.30
N GLU A 305 13.69 2.01 3.67
CA GLU A 305 13.50 3.33 3.04
C GLU A 305 14.76 4.21 3.15
N GLU A 306 15.36 4.26 4.34
CA GLU A 306 16.48 5.18 4.64
C GLU A 306 17.85 4.65 4.21
N PHE A 307 18.06 3.34 4.36
CA PHE A 307 19.37 2.70 4.18
C PHE A 307 19.26 1.39 3.39
N PRO A 308 18.67 1.38 2.18
CA PRO A 308 18.33 0.16 1.45
C PRO A 308 19.55 -0.74 1.19
N ASP A 309 20.68 -0.13 0.84
CA ASP A 309 21.92 -0.83 0.46
C ASP A 309 22.86 -1.07 1.65
N GLN A 310 22.52 -0.58 2.84
CA GLN A 310 23.34 -0.82 4.03
C GLN A 310 23.14 -2.25 4.52
N LEU A 311 24.23 -2.88 4.97
CA LEU A 311 24.17 -4.21 5.56
C LEU A 311 23.29 -4.23 6.82
N ALA A 312 22.24 -5.05 6.79
CA ALA A 312 21.42 -5.36 7.95
C ALA A 312 22.04 -6.51 8.74
N PHE A 313 22.45 -7.58 8.04
CA PHE A 313 23.07 -8.75 8.64
C PHE A 313 24.31 -9.19 7.85
N LYS A 314 25.37 -9.53 8.59
CA LYS A 314 26.57 -10.18 8.06
C LYS A 314 27.07 -11.21 9.04
N TYR A 315 26.83 -12.48 8.73
CA TYR A 315 27.40 -13.57 9.51
C TYR A 315 28.87 -13.76 9.15
N THR A 316 29.72 -13.89 10.17
CA THR A 316 31.15 -14.18 9.95
C THR A 316 31.43 -15.66 9.78
N SER A 317 30.51 -16.52 10.23
CA SER A 317 30.67 -17.98 10.25
C SER A 317 29.75 -18.71 9.26
N LEU A 318 28.84 -18.00 8.61
CA LEU A 318 27.86 -18.55 7.66
C LEU A 318 27.83 -17.66 6.42
N ASP A 319 27.49 -18.25 5.28
CA ASP A 319 27.31 -17.52 4.02
C ASP A 319 25.95 -16.82 4.00
N TYR A 320 25.82 -15.80 4.85
CA TYR A 320 24.63 -14.97 4.94
C TYR A 320 25.03 -13.51 5.17
N THR A 321 24.97 -12.76 4.08
CA THR A 321 25.12 -11.30 4.08
C THR A 321 23.90 -10.73 3.38
N ARG A 322 23.26 -9.75 4.00
CA ARG A 322 22.06 -9.09 3.49
C ARG A 322 22.10 -7.59 3.73
N THR A 323 21.73 -6.82 2.72
CA THR A 323 21.31 -5.43 2.91
C THR A 323 19.94 -5.37 3.59
N TYR A 324 19.49 -4.19 4.03
CA TYR A 324 18.14 -4.03 4.58
C TYR A 324 17.06 -4.48 3.58
N THR A 325 17.16 -4.07 2.32
CA THR A 325 16.20 -4.47 1.27
C THR A 325 16.16 -5.99 1.11
N GLU A 326 17.31 -6.64 0.98
CA GLU A 326 17.37 -8.09 0.78
C GLU A 326 16.87 -8.85 2.02
N PHE A 327 17.15 -8.35 3.23
CA PHE A 327 16.63 -8.94 4.46
C PHE A 327 15.11 -8.82 4.55
N ARG A 328 14.55 -7.66 4.19
CA ARG A 328 13.10 -7.46 4.14
C ARG A 328 12.44 -8.40 3.12
N ASP A 329 13.08 -8.61 1.96
CA ASP A 329 12.59 -9.59 0.98
C ASP A 329 12.62 -11.03 1.51
N ASP A 330 13.69 -11.43 2.23
CA ASP A 330 13.75 -12.75 2.90
C ASP A 330 12.61 -12.91 3.93
N VAL A 331 12.30 -11.84 4.69
CA VAL A 331 11.23 -11.79 5.69
C VAL A 331 9.86 -11.92 5.04
N ASP A 332 9.57 -11.12 4.01
CA ASP A 332 8.30 -11.16 3.29
C ASP A 332 8.09 -12.53 2.63
N GLU A 333 9.15 -13.13 2.08
CA GLU A 333 9.07 -14.45 1.46
C GLU A 333 8.76 -15.54 2.49
N PHE A 334 9.40 -15.53 3.65
CA PHE A 334 9.09 -16.48 4.71
C PHE A 334 7.73 -16.23 5.37
N ALA A 335 7.26 -14.98 5.43
CA ALA A 335 5.90 -14.66 5.88
C ALA A 335 4.84 -15.32 4.98
N ARG A 336 5.05 -15.32 3.66
CA ARG A 336 4.19 -16.06 2.70
C ARG A 336 4.17 -17.56 2.99
N VAL A 337 5.32 -18.14 3.33
CA VAL A 337 5.43 -19.54 3.77
C VAL A 337 4.56 -19.77 5.01
N LEU A 338 4.72 -18.96 6.05
CA LEU A 338 3.95 -19.13 7.29
C LEU A 338 2.43 -19.07 7.04
N ILE A 339 1.95 -18.11 6.25
CA ILE A 339 0.55 -18.01 5.85
C ILE A 339 0.10 -19.30 5.13
N SER A 340 0.89 -19.78 4.17
CA SER A 340 0.57 -20.98 3.40
C SER A 340 0.48 -22.26 4.27
N LEU A 341 1.20 -22.27 5.40
CA LEU A 341 1.18 -23.34 6.39
C LEU A 341 0.07 -23.18 7.43
N GLY A 342 -0.76 -22.14 7.30
CA GLY A 342 -1.93 -21.88 8.13
C GLY A 342 -1.70 -20.94 9.32
N VAL A 343 -0.54 -20.28 9.41
CA VAL A 343 -0.29 -19.25 10.43
C VAL A 343 -1.20 -18.06 10.18
N LYS A 344 -1.83 -17.57 11.24
CA LYS A 344 -2.72 -16.41 11.27
C LYS A 344 -2.30 -15.45 12.39
N ALA A 345 -2.87 -14.25 12.42
CA ALA A 345 -2.75 -13.36 13.58
C ALA A 345 -3.12 -14.12 14.88
N GLY A 346 -2.33 -13.93 15.94
CA GLY A 346 -2.43 -14.64 17.21
C GLY A 346 -1.91 -16.10 17.22
N SER A 347 -1.46 -16.64 16.09
CA SER A 347 -0.83 -17.98 16.07
C SER A 347 0.54 -17.95 16.75
N HIS A 348 0.93 -19.03 17.42
CA HIS A 348 2.23 -19.14 18.07
C HIS A 348 3.23 -19.88 17.19
N VAL A 349 4.32 -19.20 16.80
CA VAL A 349 5.42 -19.79 16.04
C VAL A 349 6.63 -19.93 16.95
N ALA A 350 7.00 -21.17 17.28
CA ALA A 350 8.13 -21.45 18.16
C ALA A 350 9.42 -21.63 17.37
N VAL A 351 10.51 -21.04 17.87
CA VAL A 351 11.85 -21.24 17.30
C VAL A 351 12.77 -21.86 18.35
N TRP A 352 13.23 -23.07 18.05
CA TRP A 352 14.21 -23.82 18.85
C TRP A 352 15.49 -24.03 18.05
N ALA A 353 16.29 -22.97 17.99
CA ALA A 353 17.49 -22.91 17.19
C ALA A 353 18.60 -22.13 17.90
N SER A 354 19.85 -22.36 17.47
CA SER A 354 20.99 -21.50 17.80
C SER A 354 21.00 -20.25 16.92
N ASN A 355 22.10 -19.50 16.92
CA ASN A 355 22.26 -18.28 16.12
C ASN A 355 22.44 -18.62 14.64
N VAL A 356 21.33 -18.83 13.93
CA VAL A 356 21.26 -19.04 12.47
C VAL A 356 20.41 -17.95 11.81
N PRO A 357 20.64 -17.59 10.53
CA PRO A 357 19.88 -16.56 9.83
C PRO A 357 18.36 -16.76 9.89
N GLN A 358 17.93 -18.01 9.76
CA GLN A 358 16.54 -18.46 9.79
C GLN A 358 15.83 -18.05 11.09
N TRP A 359 16.57 -17.91 12.21
CA TRP A 359 16.00 -17.46 13.47
C TRP A 359 15.47 -16.02 13.35
N TYR A 360 16.28 -15.13 12.78
CA TYR A 360 15.91 -13.72 12.60
C TYR A 360 14.82 -13.58 11.54
N ILE A 361 14.94 -14.28 10.41
CA ILE A 361 13.90 -14.29 9.37
C ILE A 361 12.56 -14.75 9.98
N ALA A 362 12.57 -15.83 10.77
CA ALA A 362 11.36 -16.34 11.42
C ALA A 362 10.77 -15.36 12.44
N PHE A 363 11.60 -14.68 13.24
CA PHE A 363 11.13 -13.63 14.16
C PHE A 363 10.37 -12.54 13.41
N TRP A 364 11.04 -11.90 12.44
CA TRP A 364 10.48 -10.76 11.72
C TRP A 364 9.26 -11.15 10.88
N ALA A 365 9.28 -12.31 10.24
CA ALA A 365 8.14 -12.81 9.48
C ALA A 365 6.94 -13.13 10.38
N THR A 366 7.17 -13.70 11.57
CA THR A 366 6.09 -14.03 12.51
C THR A 366 5.41 -12.77 13.02
N VAL A 367 6.18 -11.81 13.53
CA VAL A 367 5.63 -10.57 14.10
C VAL A 367 4.97 -9.69 13.03
N LYS A 368 5.47 -9.71 11.78
CA LYS A 368 4.85 -9.02 10.65
C LYS A 368 3.45 -9.53 10.32
N LEU A 369 3.13 -10.78 10.67
CA LEU A 369 1.80 -11.36 10.46
C LEU A 369 0.85 -11.17 11.64
N GLY A 370 1.25 -10.43 12.68
CA GLY A 370 0.50 -10.37 13.94
C GLY A 370 0.47 -11.71 14.69
N ALA A 371 1.36 -12.63 14.34
CA ALA A 371 1.57 -13.87 15.07
C ALA A 371 2.60 -13.65 16.19
N VAL A 372 2.58 -14.54 17.19
CA VAL A 372 3.43 -14.43 18.38
C VAL A 372 4.64 -15.34 18.22
N LEU A 373 5.85 -14.77 18.25
CA LEU A 373 7.06 -15.59 18.28
C LEU A 373 7.26 -16.18 19.69
N VAL A 374 7.41 -17.49 19.79
CA VAL A 374 7.77 -18.19 21.03
C VAL A 374 9.25 -18.58 20.97
N THR A 375 10.05 -18.10 21.93
CA THR A 375 11.48 -18.47 21.99
C THR A 375 11.67 -19.71 22.86
N VAL A 376 12.35 -20.73 22.32
CA VAL A 376 12.67 -21.96 23.05
C VAL A 376 14.15 -21.96 23.44
N ASN A 377 14.44 -22.16 24.73
CA ASN A 377 15.80 -22.22 25.22
C ASN A 377 16.53 -23.46 24.67
N THR A 378 17.72 -23.25 24.11
CA THR A 378 18.55 -24.30 23.50
C THR A 378 19.02 -25.39 24.48
N ALA A 379 18.97 -25.13 25.79
CA ALA A 379 19.32 -26.08 26.82
C ALA A 379 18.15 -27.00 27.25
N TYR A 380 16.92 -26.76 26.78
CA TYR A 380 15.76 -27.54 27.19
C TYR A 380 15.88 -29.01 26.79
N LYS A 381 15.36 -29.89 27.64
CA LYS A 381 15.21 -31.31 27.34
C LYS A 381 13.74 -31.60 27.07
N ILE A 382 13.41 -32.87 26.87
CA ILE A 382 12.09 -33.30 26.41
C ILE A 382 10.94 -32.79 27.28
N HIS A 383 11.12 -32.75 28.61
CA HIS A 383 10.05 -32.33 29.54
C HIS A 383 9.81 -30.82 29.49
N GLU A 384 10.88 -30.01 29.48
CA GLU A 384 10.76 -28.56 29.38
C GLU A 384 10.24 -28.13 28.01
N ALA A 385 10.69 -28.80 26.94
CA ALA A 385 10.22 -28.56 25.58
C ALA A 385 8.74 -28.92 25.42
N GLU A 386 8.29 -30.08 25.92
CA GLU A 386 6.88 -30.46 25.91
C GLU A 386 6.02 -29.45 26.66
N TYR A 387 6.44 -29.07 27.87
CA TYR A 387 5.70 -28.12 28.69
C TYR A 387 5.53 -26.79 27.97
N LEU A 388 6.62 -26.23 27.43
CA LEU A 388 6.60 -24.96 26.71
C LEU A 388 5.70 -25.06 25.47
N LEU A 389 5.97 -26.01 24.57
CA LEU A 389 5.26 -26.10 23.29
C LEU A 389 3.76 -26.35 23.47
N LYS A 390 3.40 -27.07 24.53
CA LYS A 390 2.01 -27.29 24.91
C LYS A 390 1.36 -26.06 25.53
N GLN A 391 2.06 -25.36 26.42
CA GLN A 391 1.48 -24.22 27.14
C GLN A 391 1.40 -22.95 26.29
N SER A 392 2.29 -22.80 25.30
CA SER A 392 2.22 -21.73 24.30
C SER A 392 1.29 -22.05 23.14
N ASP A 393 0.56 -23.18 23.16
CA ASP A 393 -0.29 -23.61 22.04
C ASP A 393 0.42 -23.51 20.67
N THR A 394 1.68 -23.97 20.60
CA THR A 394 2.53 -23.78 19.43
C THR A 394 1.87 -24.36 18.19
N HIS A 395 1.68 -23.52 17.17
CA HIS A 395 1.13 -23.88 15.87
C HIS A 395 2.21 -24.41 14.91
N THR A 396 3.32 -23.67 14.80
CA THR A 396 4.44 -24.00 13.91
C THR A 396 5.73 -24.01 14.72
N LEU A 397 6.55 -25.05 14.57
CA LEU A 397 7.84 -25.18 15.25
C LEU A 397 8.98 -25.18 14.23
N ILE A 398 9.98 -24.33 14.44
CA ILE A 398 11.19 -24.24 13.61
C ILE A 398 12.38 -24.70 14.46
N ILE A 399 13.11 -25.72 13.99
CA ILE A 399 14.23 -26.32 14.75
C ILE A 399 15.51 -26.45 13.92
N THR A 400 16.66 -26.25 14.56
CA THR A 400 17.94 -26.78 14.05
C THR A 400 18.14 -28.23 14.51
N GLN A 401 19.18 -28.91 14.03
CA GLN A 401 19.42 -30.33 14.38
C GLN A 401 19.55 -30.55 15.90
N GLY A 402 20.20 -29.62 16.60
CA GLY A 402 20.43 -29.69 18.02
C GLY A 402 21.43 -28.65 18.51
N ALA A 403 21.70 -28.65 19.80
CA ALA A 403 22.82 -27.92 20.39
C ALA A 403 23.48 -28.74 21.50
N LYS A 404 24.82 -28.75 21.51
CA LYS A 404 25.64 -29.54 22.44
C LYS A 404 25.20 -31.01 22.40
N ASP A 405 24.80 -31.57 23.56
CA ASP A 405 24.40 -32.96 23.72
C ASP A 405 22.88 -33.17 23.58
N THR A 406 22.18 -32.27 22.87
CA THR A 406 20.72 -32.31 22.71
C THR A 406 20.36 -32.37 21.24
N SER A 407 19.75 -33.49 20.80
CA SER A 407 19.15 -33.62 19.47
C SER A 407 17.69 -33.16 19.53
N TYR A 408 17.38 -32.02 18.91
CA TYR A 408 16.02 -31.48 18.89
C TYR A 408 15.11 -32.35 18.04
N GLY A 409 15.61 -32.86 16.91
CA GLY A 409 14.86 -33.76 16.05
C GLY A 409 14.42 -35.05 16.75
N GLU A 410 15.31 -35.69 17.52
CA GLU A 410 14.96 -36.87 18.32
C GLU A 410 13.94 -36.57 19.41
N ILE A 411 14.03 -35.40 20.06
CA ILE A 411 13.05 -34.97 21.05
C ILE A 411 11.69 -34.80 20.38
N VAL A 412 11.63 -34.09 19.26
CA VAL A 412 10.39 -33.84 18.51
C VAL A 412 9.78 -35.15 18.00
N ALA A 413 10.58 -36.10 17.50
CA ALA A 413 10.11 -37.42 17.09
C ALA A 413 9.51 -38.22 18.26
N ARG A 414 10.06 -38.09 19.47
CA ARG A 414 9.51 -38.71 20.69
C ARG A 414 8.25 -38.02 21.22
N LEU A 415 8.13 -36.71 21.03
CA LEU A 415 6.93 -35.94 21.40
C LEU A 415 5.80 -36.17 20.40
N CYS A 416 6.13 -36.36 19.12
CA CYS A 416 5.18 -36.48 18.02
C CYS A 416 5.49 -37.71 17.15
N PRO A 417 5.30 -38.95 17.66
CA PRO A 417 5.53 -40.16 16.87
C PRO A 417 4.65 -40.22 15.60
N GLU A 418 3.55 -39.46 15.56
CA GLU A 418 2.69 -39.33 14.40
C GLU A 418 3.40 -38.74 13.16
N LEU A 419 4.54 -38.07 13.32
CA LEU A 419 5.39 -37.57 12.23
C LEU A 419 5.79 -38.68 11.22
N GLU A 420 5.88 -39.94 11.68
CA GLU A 420 6.17 -41.08 10.81
C GLU A 420 5.15 -41.31 9.70
N ASN A 421 3.93 -40.78 9.86
CA ASN A 421 2.82 -40.97 8.93
C ASN A 421 2.40 -39.69 8.21
N VAL A 422 2.97 -38.53 8.57
CA VAL A 422 2.66 -37.25 7.92
C VAL A 422 3.29 -37.22 6.54
N LYS A 423 2.47 -37.00 5.50
CA LYS A 423 2.96 -36.80 4.15
C LYS A 423 3.31 -35.34 3.91
N GLU A 424 4.13 -35.10 2.89
CA GLU A 424 4.48 -33.74 2.47
C GLU A 424 3.20 -32.94 2.13
N GLY A 425 3.05 -31.77 2.75
CA GLY A 425 1.90 -30.90 2.59
C GLY A 425 0.70 -31.19 3.50
N GLU A 426 0.73 -32.28 4.28
CA GLU A 426 -0.29 -32.54 5.31
C GLU A 426 0.07 -31.88 6.65
N GLN A 427 -0.93 -31.45 7.39
CA GLN A 427 -0.74 -30.91 8.74
C GLN A 427 -0.57 -32.04 9.77
N LEU A 428 0.32 -31.84 10.73
CA LEU A 428 0.51 -32.73 11.87
C LEU A 428 -0.67 -32.63 12.85
N HIS A 429 -1.12 -33.78 13.34
CA HIS A 429 -2.08 -33.89 14.43
C HIS A 429 -1.49 -34.75 15.55
N ALA A 430 -0.60 -34.15 16.35
CA ALA A 430 0.08 -34.85 17.45
C ALA A 430 -0.78 -34.86 18.73
N LYS A 431 -0.88 -36.00 19.41
CA LYS A 431 -1.68 -36.11 20.65
C LYS A 431 -1.11 -35.29 21.81
N ARG A 432 0.22 -35.23 21.93
CA ARG A 432 0.90 -34.52 23.04
C ARG A 432 0.92 -33.01 22.85
N LEU A 433 0.96 -32.56 21.59
CA LEU A 433 1.00 -31.16 21.17
C LEU A 433 -0.17 -30.88 20.22
N PRO A 434 -1.41 -30.74 20.75
CA PRO A 434 -2.63 -30.73 19.94
C PRO A 434 -2.74 -29.55 18.97
N PHE A 435 -2.02 -28.46 19.21
CA PHE A 435 -2.00 -27.28 18.34
C PHE A 435 -0.86 -27.29 17.32
N LEU A 436 0.13 -28.16 17.47
CA LEU A 436 1.26 -28.22 16.53
C LEU A 436 0.80 -28.82 15.20
N ARG A 437 0.92 -28.03 14.13
CA ARG A 437 0.55 -28.39 12.75
C ARG A 437 1.75 -28.57 11.84
N ASN A 438 2.83 -27.86 12.09
CA ASN A 438 3.99 -27.85 11.20
C ASN A 438 5.30 -27.92 11.98
N VAL A 439 6.26 -28.71 11.48
CA VAL A 439 7.65 -28.71 11.96
C VAL A 439 8.57 -28.41 10.78
N ILE A 440 9.34 -27.32 10.89
CA ILE A 440 10.33 -26.88 9.90
C ILE A 440 11.73 -27.17 10.44
N THR A 441 12.55 -27.89 9.69
CA THR A 441 13.93 -28.23 10.05
C THR A 441 14.94 -27.38 9.28
N VAL A 442 15.93 -26.84 9.98
CA VAL A 442 17.00 -26.01 9.42
C VAL A 442 18.30 -26.80 9.39
N GLY A 443 18.80 -27.10 8.19
CA GLY A 443 20.09 -27.76 7.98
C GLY A 443 20.09 -29.28 8.17
N PHE A 444 18.93 -29.92 8.30
CA PHE A 444 18.80 -31.38 8.34
C PHE A 444 17.42 -31.85 7.86
N GLU A 445 17.34 -33.09 7.41
CA GLU A 445 16.07 -33.72 7.03
C GLU A 445 15.53 -34.57 8.17
N GLN A 446 14.20 -34.56 8.33
CA GLN A 446 13.48 -35.43 9.25
C GLN A 446 12.13 -35.80 8.64
N LYS A 447 11.74 -37.07 8.76
CA LYS A 447 10.47 -37.57 8.23
C LYS A 447 9.28 -36.85 8.89
N GLY A 448 8.28 -36.52 8.10
CA GLY A 448 7.10 -35.76 8.53
C GLY A 448 7.36 -34.27 8.77
N CYS A 449 8.58 -33.78 8.57
CA CYS A 449 8.95 -32.36 8.70
C CYS A 449 9.25 -31.76 7.33
N LEU A 450 9.09 -30.43 7.21
CA LEU A 450 9.55 -29.68 6.04
C LEU A 450 10.96 -29.15 6.29
N THR A 451 11.90 -29.36 5.37
CA THR A 451 13.16 -28.61 5.46
C THR A 451 12.89 -27.13 5.18
N TRP A 452 13.74 -26.24 5.67
CA TRP A 452 13.64 -24.81 5.40
C TRP A 452 13.55 -24.53 3.89
N GLU A 453 14.41 -25.17 3.09
CA GLU A 453 14.47 -25.01 1.64
C GLU A 453 13.16 -25.46 0.97
N LYS A 454 12.56 -26.58 1.43
CA LYS A 454 11.26 -27.04 0.92
C LYS A 454 10.13 -26.12 1.36
N ALA A 455 10.18 -25.63 2.61
CA ALA A 455 9.20 -24.68 3.13
C ALA A 455 9.20 -23.37 2.32
N MET A 456 10.37 -22.85 1.93
CA MET A 456 10.47 -21.66 1.06
C MET A 456 9.72 -21.84 -0.27
N GLY A 457 9.66 -23.06 -0.82
CA GLY A 457 8.87 -23.35 -2.02
C GLY A 457 7.35 -23.13 -1.86
N TYR A 458 6.84 -23.09 -0.62
CA TYR A 458 5.42 -22.85 -0.35
C TYR A 458 5.05 -21.36 -0.42
N ALA A 459 6.03 -20.44 -0.41
CA ALA A 459 5.79 -19.01 -0.54
C ALA A 459 4.95 -18.69 -1.80
N ALA A 460 5.18 -19.43 -2.90
CA ALA A 460 4.44 -19.29 -4.15
C ALA A 460 2.90 -19.49 -4.01
N LYS A 461 2.43 -20.16 -2.96
CA LYS A 461 0.99 -20.40 -2.70
C LYS A 461 0.27 -19.18 -2.13
N THR A 462 1.01 -18.18 -1.65
CA THR A 462 0.47 -16.97 -1.02
C THR A 462 0.98 -15.75 -1.78
N PRO A 463 0.13 -14.83 -2.25
CA PRO A 463 0.61 -13.60 -2.88
C PRO A 463 1.25 -12.65 -1.85
N LYS A 464 2.23 -11.83 -2.27
CA LYS A 464 2.87 -10.82 -1.39
C LYS A 464 1.86 -9.85 -0.77
N SER A 465 0.80 -9.50 -1.51
CA SER A 465 -0.28 -8.61 -1.03
C SER A 465 -0.96 -9.12 0.24
N GLU A 466 -1.02 -10.43 0.47
CA GLU A 466 -1.62 -11.01 1.67
C GLU A 466 -0.76 -10.76 2.92
N VAL A 467 0.58 -10.78 2.78
CA VAL A 467 1.50 -10.43 3.88
C VAL A 467 1.27 -8.99 4.30
N TYR A 468 1.21 -8.06 3.34
CA TYR A 468 0.98 -6.64 3.64
C TYR A 468 -0.41 -6.39 4.22
N ARG A 469 -1.44 -7.13 3.76
CA ARG A 469 -2.79 -7.07 4.33
C ARG A 469 -2.81 -7.46 5.81
N MET A 470 -2.07 -8.50 6.19
CA MET A 470 -1.95 -8.92 7.59
C MET A 470 -1.10 -7.94 8.40
N ALA A 471 0.02 -7.47 7.85
CA ALA A 471 0.89 -6.48 8.50
C ALA A 471 0.15 -5.18 8.83
N ALA A 472 -0.72 -4.70 7.94
CA ALA A 472 -1.52 -3.49 8.15
C ALA A 472 -2.56 -3.60 9.28
N GLN A 473 -2.84 -4.81 9.77
CA GLN A 473 -3.77 -5.05 10.88
C GLN A 473 -3.04 -5.20 12.23
N VAL A 474 -1.71 -5.23 12.23
CA VAL A 474 -0.91 -5.37 13.45
C VAL A 474 -0.86 -4.03 14.17
N ASP A 475 -1.21 -4.04 15.46
CA ASP A 475 -1.03 -2.89 16.33
C ASP A 475 0.31 -2.97 17.05
N LYS A 476 0.92 -1.83 17.34
CA LYS A 476 2.19 -1.73 18.08
C LYS A 476 2.08 -2.24 19.52
N ASP A 477 0.87 -2.29 20.08
CA ASP A 477 0.58 -2.78 21.42
C ASP A 477 0.19 -4.28 21.42
N ASP A 478 0.18 -4.94 20.25
CA ASP A 478 -0.03 -6.40 20.15
C ASP A 478 1.16 -7.18 20.71
N VAL A 479 0.87 -8.35 21.30
CA VAL A 479 1.90 -9.27 21.77
C VAL A 479 2.69 -9.80 20.57
N CYS A 480 3.97 -9.48 20.51
CA CYS A 480 4.85 -9.93 19.42
C CYS A 480 5.68 -11.14 19.82
N ASN A 481 5.96 -11.28 21.13
CA ASN A 481 6.88 -12.28 21.61
C ASN A 481 6.44 -12.88 22.95
N MET A 482 6.59 -14.20 23.07
CA MET A 482 6.40 -14.93 24.30
C MET A 482 7.74 -15.54 24.76
N GLN A 483 8.25 -15.04 25.89
CA GLN A 483 9.49 -15.53 26.49
C GLN A 483 9.23 -16.34 27.73
N TYR A 484 9.78 -17.55 27.80
CA TYR A 484 9.68 -18.39 28.98
C TYR A 484 10.82 -18.11 29.95
N THR A 485 10.46 -17.62 31.13
CA THR A 485 11.40 -17.35 32.21
C THR A 485 11.29 -18.44 33.26
N SER A 486 12.42 -19.01 33.69
CA SER A 486 12.46 -19.95 34.80
C SER A 486 12.67 -19.18 36.11
N GLY A 487 11.74 -19.34 37.06
CA GLY A 487 11.99 -19.00 38.47
C GLY A 487 12.82 -20.09 39.15
N THR A 488 13.41 -19.79 40.31
CA THR A 488 14.27 -20.74 41.04
C THR A 488 13.55 -21.98 41.58
N THR A 489 12.21 -22.02 41.56
CA THR A 489 11.41 -23.06 42.26
C THR A 489 10.14 -23.52 41.51
N GLY A 490 9.97 -23.25 40.21
CA GLY A 490 8.75 -23.63 39.48
C GLY A 490 8.91 -23.81 37.97
N PHE A 491 7.86 -24.32 37.32
CA PHE A 491 7.82 -24.42 35.86
C PHE A 491 7.99 -23.04 35.20
N PRO A 492 8.65 -22.95 34.02
CA PRO A 492 8.83 -21.70 33.32
C PRO A 492 7.49 -21.00 33.03
N LYS A 493 7.44 -19.67 33.15
CA LYS A 493 6.23 -18.89 32.85
C LYS A 493 6.44 -18.08 31.58
N GLY A 494 5.44 -18.10 30.68
CA GLY A 494 5.41 -17.26 29.49
C GLY A 494 5.16 -15.79 29.87
N VAL A 495 6.11 -14.93 29.54
CA VAL A 495 6.00 -13.47 29.59
C VAL A 495 5.61 -13.02 28.19
N MET A 496 4.51 -12.28 28.08
CA MET A 496 4.04 -11.68 26.83
C MET A 496 4.65 -10.28 26.72
N LEU A 497 5.31 -10.02 25.59
CA LEU A 497 6.02 -8.79 25.29
C LEU A 497 5.45 -8.10 24.05
#